data_AF-A0AAD1QZS5-F1
#
_entry.id   AF-A0AAD1QZS5-F1
#
_cell.length_a   1.000
_cell.length_b   1.000
_cell.length_c   1.000
_cell.angle_alpha   90.00
_cell.angle_beta   90.00
_cell.angle_gamma   90.00
#
_symmetry.space_group_name_H-M   'P 1'
#
loop_
_entity.id
_entity.type
_entity.pdbx_description
1 polymer ?
#
loop_
_entity_poly.entity_id
_entity_poly.type
_entity_poly.pdbx_seq_one_letter_code
_entity_poly.pdbx_strand_id
1 'polypeptide(L)'
;MQDVVEHRSKMVKTSSLSLLVFLLLIQCLCKIAKSTEEEMIALKPEDIIVKISPGLVNISWTCTIKKNMVYRIDICENHLIDEEFNLRKCFHEIKADFELHKGVSINITPGKHGEQFKWNVTKFFPSGDMNMSAENISCTVYNVFYMDCSWDVGREAPNDVIYNFSLIQKSKTLPCPRYGTDSRGRAIKCFLEVSNIDTTSTVYIAVTGTSNETEIMFTDASFKPVDKEILNPPKNLTVTKTLEGLVCTWEKPSDTFQKHCFQYELQINQESHTIEKKNTFTIPTHSPDEVLTIKIRATYVELCGKNGWGEWTEPLTYGRKESPWLTHLIIILLICTIVVTFISIVLCLRFRLFTRIFPPVPQPVNKLKEFVQSQENDKQAQRVSTLEILAMKEDPECICTSITEVNSNVYINTF
;
A
#
# COMPACT_ATOMS: atom_id res chain seq x y z
N MET A 1 76.79 83.12 27.72
CA MET A 1 76.20 81.93 27.05
C MET A 1 75.90 80.80 28.05
N GLN A 2 75.61 81.12 29.32
CA GLN A 2 75.27 80.14 30.37
C GLN A 2 73.80 80.25 30.81
N ASP A 3 73.18 81.43 30.74
CA ASP A 3 71.77 81.61 31.12
C ASP A 3 70.74 81.00 30.13
N VAL A 4 71.14 80.80 28.86
CA VAL A 4 70.26 80.19 27.83
C VAL A 4 70.17 78.67 27.98
N VAL A 5 71.20 78.04 28.56
CA VAL A 5 71.25 76.58 28.73
C VAL A 5 70.44 76.14 29.95
N GLU A 6 70.44 76.94 31.02
CA GLU A 6 69.68 76.63 32.24
C GLU A 6 68.16 76.85 32.05
N HIS A 7 67.75 77.83 31.24
CA HIS A 7 66.35 78.06 30.91
C HIS A 7 65.78 76.97 29.97
N ARG A 8 66.58 76.48 29.00
CA ARG A 8 66.20 75.34 28.15
C ARG A 8 66.12 74.02 28.95
N SER A 9 67.00 73.80 29.92
CA SER A 9 66.97 72.62 30.79
C SER A 9 65.71 72.58 31.67
N LYS A 10 65.28 73.73 32.21
CA LYS A 10 64.01 73.84 32.96
C LYS A 10 62.78 73.66 32.06
N MET A 11 62.76 74.24 30.85
CA MET A 11 61.64 74.06 29.89
C MET A 11 61.49 72.62 29.39
N VAL A 12 62.59 71.90 29.15
CA VAL A 12 62.56 70.49 28.73
C VAL A 12 62.07 69.59 29.86
N LYS A 13 62.46 69.87 31.11
CA LYS A 13 61.97 69.12 32.28
C LYS A 13 60.49 69.37 32.58
N THR A 14 60.00 70.61 32.44
CA THR A 14 58.56 70.91 32.62
C THR A 14 57.70 70.32 31.51
N SER A 15 58.22 70.30 30.27
CA SER A 15 57.56 69.64 29.12
C SER A 15 57.50 68.12 29.30
N SER A 16 58.60 67.51 29.78
CA SER A 16 58.67 66.07 30.09
C SER A 16 57.71 65.67 31.21
N LEU A 17 57.60 66.48 32.28
CA LEU A 17 56.66 66.22 33.37
C LEU A 17 55.19 66.33 32.90
N SER A 18 54.89 67.34 32.07
CA SER A 18 53.57 67.53 31.47
C SER A 18 53.14 66.34 30.60
N LEU A 19 54.07 65.82 29.78
CA LEU A 19 53.83 64.65 28.94
C LEU A 19 53.56 63.38 29.76
N LEU A 20 54.28 63.21 30.87
CA LEU A 20 54.09 62.08 31.77
C LEU A 20 52.73 62.12 32.47
N VAL A 21 52.30 63.30 32.92
CA VAL A 21 50.97 63.50 33.52
C VAL A 21 49.87 63.25 32.49
N PHE A 22 50.05 63.68 31.24
CA PHE A 22 49.07 63.44 30.17
C PHE A 22 48.97 61.95 29.81
N LEU A 23 50.08 61.22 29.76
CA LEU A 23 50.10 59.77 29.56
C LEU A 23 49.43 59.01 30.71
N LEU A 24 49.64 59.44 31.96
CA LEU A 24 48.97 58.87 33.13
C LEU A 24 47.47 59.17 33.13
N LEU A 25 47.05 60.37 32.71
CA LEU A 25 45.64 60.71 32.53
C LEU A 25 45.00 59.88 31.42
N ILE A 26 45.67 59.66 30.29
CA ILE A 26 45.19 58.78 29.23
C ILE A 26 45.11 57.34 29.72
N GLN A 27 46.09 56.84 30.46
CA GLN A 27 46.02 55.50 31.05
C GLN A 27 44.90 55.38 32.09
N CYS A 28 44.65 56.43 32.87
CA CYS A 28 43.55 56.47 33.82
C CYS A 28 42.20 56.52 33.10
N LEU A 29 42.06 57.37 32.08
CA LEU A 29 40.87 57.45 31.23
C LEU A 29 40.64 56.16 30.44
N CYS A 30 41.68 55.49 29.94
CA CYS A 30 41.59 54.17 29.31
C CYS A 30 41.24 53.07 30.33
N LYS A 31 41.72 53.14 31.58
CA LYS A 31 41.30 52.24 32.66
C LYS A 31 39.86 52.47 33.08
N ILE A 32 39.41 53.73 33.14
CA ILE A 32 38.02 54.10 33.43
C ILE A 32 37.12 53.66 32.27
N ALA A 33 37.53 53.89 31.02
CA ALA A 33 36.82 53.44 29.82
C ALA A 33 36.77 51.90 29.70
N LYS A 34 37.83 51.18 30.11
CA LYS A 34 37.80 49.71 30.26
C LYS A 34 36.94 49.25 31.43
N SER A 35 36.80 50.04 32.50
CA SER A 35 35.92 49.70 33.63
C SER A 35 34.43 49.93 33.33
N THR A 36 34.12 50.66 32.25
CA THR A 36 32.78 50.79 31.68
C THR A 36 32.56 49.86 30.50
N GLU A 37 33.26 48.73 30.44
CA GLU A 37 32.78 47.57 29.71
C GLU A 37 31.69 46.95 30.61
N GLU A 38 30.48 47.48 30.50
CA GLU A 38 29.32 46.99 31.24
C GLU A 38 29.29 45.48 31.11
N GLU A 39 29.47 44.77 32.23
CA GLU A 39 29.29 43.33 32.30
C GLU A 39 27.91 43.03 31.72
N MET A 40 27.90 42.51 30.49
CA MET A 40 26.69 42.19 29.78
C MET A 40 26.12 41.00 30.52
N ILE A 41 25.12 41.24 31.39
CA ILE A 41 24.43 40.19 32.13
C ILE A 41 23.77 39.29 31.09
N ALA A 42 24.50 38.26 30.66
CA ALA A 42 24.05 37.26 29.72
C ALA A 42 23.15 36.28 30.49
N LEU A 43 22.03 35.91 29.87
CA LEU A 43 21.13 34.88 30.38
C LEU A 43 21.95 33.59 30.59
N LYS A 44 22.04 33.11 31.83
CA LYS A 44 22.75 31.86 32.11
C LYS A 44 21.83 30.67 31.85
N PRO A 45 22.39 29.51 31.44
CA PRO A 45 21.61 28.31 31.17
C PRO A 45 20.81 27.83 32.40
N GLU A 46 21.41 27.98 33.58
CA GLU A 46 20.87 27.57 34.87
C GLU A 46 19.64 28.39 35.30
N ASP A 47 19.46 29.58 34.73
CA ASP A 47 18.33 30.48 35.03
C ASP A 47 17.11 30.20 34.15
N ILE A 48 17.21 29.29 33.18
CA ILE A 48 16.17 29.01 32.19
C ILE A 48 15.40 27.75 32.58
N ILE A 49 14.08 27.89 32.66
CA ILE A 49 13.15 26.81 32.91
C ILE A 49 12.34 26.61 31.63
N VAL A 50 12.50 25.44 31.02
CA VAL A 50 11.73 25.00 29.85
C VAL A 50 10.64 24.04 30.32
N LYS A 51 9.40 24.35 29.98
CA LYS A 51 8.25 23.46 30.17
C LYS A 51 7.63 23.14 28.82
N ILE A 52 7.49 21.86 28.55
CA ILE A 52 6.92 21.37 27.30
C ILE A 52 5.53 20.84 27.61
N SER A 53 4.55 21.32 26.86
CA SER A 53 3.15 20.90 26.95
C SER A 53 2.63 20.64 25.53
N PRO A 54 1.48 19.96 25.37
CA PRO A 54 0.93 19.71 24.05
C PRO A 54 0.82 20.98 23.19
N GLY A 55 1.57 21.02 22.09
CA GLY A 55 1.60 22.12 21.11
C GLY A 55 2.24 23.42 21.61
N LEU A 56 2.91 23.40 22.77
CA LEU A 56 3.42 24.60 23.42
C LEU A 56 4.76 24.36 24.12
N VAL A 57 5.75 25.19 23.80
CA VAL A 57 7.03 25.26 24.52
C VAL A 57 7.08 26.58 25.28
N ASN A 58 7.07 26.49 26.61
CA ASN A 58 7.16 27.63 27.50
C ASN A 58 8.57 27.75 28.05
N ILE A 59 9.24 28.83 27.70
CA ILE A 59 10.59 29.15 28.14
C ILE A 59 10.46 30.31 29.12
N SER A 60 10.96 30.14 30.34
CA SER A 60 10.89 31.16 31.39
C SER A 60 12.24 31.36 32.06
N TRP A 61 12.48 32.56 32.58
CA TRP A 61 13.73 32.90 33.26
C TRP A 61 13.50 33.89 34.40
N THR A 62 14.51 34.06 35.25
CA THR A 62 14.41 35.01 36.36
C THR A 62 14.35 36.46 35.85
N CYS A 63 13.38 37.25 36.35
CA CYS A 63 13.18 38.66 35.97
C CYS A 63 14.26 39.63 36.51
N THR A 64 15.48 39.16 36.74
CA THR A 64 16.57 40.00 37.29
C THR A 64 17.18 40.90 36.21
N ILE A 65 17.01 40.55 34.94
CA ILE A 65 17.60 41.24 33.80
C ILE A 65 16.69 42.39 33.33
N LYS A 66 17.09 43.64 33.63
CA LYS A 66 16.34 44.87 33.27
C LYS A 66 16.72 45.48 31.92
N LYS A 67 17.74 44.93 31.24
CA LYS A 67 18.25 45.47 29.96
C LYS A 67 17.30 45.16 28.81
N ASN A 68 17.17 46.11 27.88
CA ASN A 68 16.38 45.95 26.65
C ASN A 68 17.23 45.25 25.59
N MET A 69 17.46 43.95 25.79
CA MET A 69 18.20 43.13 24.84
C MET A 69 17.24 42.19 24.12
N VAL A 70 17.39 42.13 22.80
CA VAL A 70 16.69 41.17 21.94
C VAL A 70 17.52 39.90 21.92
N TYR A 71 16.88 38.75 22.06
CA TYR A 71 17.50 37.44 21.92
C TYR A 71 16.78 36.68 20.81
N ARG A 72 17.48 35.74 20.21
CA ARG A 72 16.99 34.82 19.18
C ARG A 72 16.92 33.41 19.76
N ILE A 73 15.82 32.71 19.51
CA ILE A 73 15.64 31.30 19.85
C ILE A 73 15.61 30.48 18.58
N ASP A 74 16.47 29.48 18.48
CA ASP A 74 16.37 28.43 17.48
C ASP A 74 15.88 27.14 18.16
N ILE A 75 14.70 26.63 17.76
CA ILE A 75 14.28 25.28 18.12
C ILE A 75 14.69 24.34 17.00
N CYS A 76 15.44 23.28 17.33
CA CYS A 76 15.92 22.28 16.38
C CYS A 76 15.28 20.93 16.66
N GLU A 77 14.30 20.56 15.84
CA GLU A 77 13.82 19.17 15.73
C GLU A 77 13.22 18.95 14.33
N ASN A 78 14.08 18.76 13.33
CA ASN A 78 13.74 18.73 11.88
C ASN A 78 13.08 20.00 11.31
N HIS A 79 12.47 20.82 12.15
CA HIS A 79 11.93 22.16 11.88
C HIS A 79 12.78 23.18 12.65
N LEU A 80 13.23 24.22 11.95
CA LEU A 80 13.92 25.37 12.53
C LEU A 80 12.89 26.48 12.75
N ILE A 81 12.60 26.77 14.01
CA ILE A 81 11.86 27.98 14.40
C ILE A 81 12.87 29.00 14.86
N ASP A 82 12.91 30.16 14.20
CA ASP A 82 13.74 31.32 14.54
C ASP A 82 12.81 32.46 14.99
N GLU A 83 12.79 32.75 16.29
CA GLU A 83 11.99 33.83 16.88
C GLU A 83 12.84 34.79 17.73
N GLU A 84 12.52 36.09 17.63
CA GLU A 84 13.12 37.13 18.46
C GLU A 84 12.23 37.44 19.68
N PHE A 85 12.83 37.54 20.87
CA PHE A 85 12.12 37.82 22.11
C PHE A 85 12.88 38.80 23.01
N ASN A 86 12.15 39.36 23.99
CA ASN A 86 12.67 40.37 24.92
C ASN A 86 12.70 39.81 26.35
N LEU A 87 13.87 39.91 27.00
CA LEU A 87 14.06 39.41 28.36
C LEU A 87 13.15 40.04 29.41
N ARG A 88 12.58 41.22 29.18
CA ARG A 88 11.65 41.88 30.12
C ARG A 88 10.36 41.11 30.33
N LYS A 89 9.94 40.28 29.37
CA LYS A 89 8.72 39.48 29.52
C LYS A 89 8.88 38.36 30.54
N CYS A 90 10.12 37.96 30.87
CA CYS A 90 10.46 36.84 31.76
C CYS A 90 9.99 35.45 31.32
N PHE A 91 9.19 35.40 30.26
CA PHE A 91 8.78 34.18 29.60
C PHE A 91 8.59 34.45 28.11
N HIS A 92 8.69 33.39 27.33
CA HIS A 92 8.36 33.35 25.91
C HIS A 92 7.62 32.04 25.63
N GLU A 93 6.52 32.13 24.89
CA GLU A 93 5.67 31.01 24.55
C GLU A 93 5.77 30.75 23.06
N ILE A 94 6.14 29.53 22.69
CA ILE A 94 6.29 29.14 21.29
C ILE A 94 5.23 28.08 21.00
N LYS A 95 4.37 28.39 20.02
CA LYS A 95 3.41 27.42 19.52
C LYS A 95 4.13 26.51 18.54
N ALA A 96 4.02 25.21 18.78
CA ALA A 96 4.62 24.19 17.94
C ALA A 96 3.52 23.41 17.21
N ASP A 97 3.76 23.15 15.92
CA ASP A 97 2.94 22.29 15.08
C ASP A 97 3.69 21.02 14.67
N PHE A 98 4.73 20.63 15.43
CA PHE A 98 5.54 19.42 15.27
C PHE A 98 5.59 18.62 16.58
N GLU A 99 6.15 17.41 16.51
CA GLU A 99 6.15 16.42 17.60
C GLU A 99 7.10 16.82 18.74
N LEU A 100 6.56 17.20 19.89
CA LEU A 100 7.31 17.61 21.08
C LEU A 100 7.62 16.46 22.04
N HIS A 101 6.89 15.33 21.96
CA HIS A 101 7.14 14.18 22.83
C HIS A 101 8.54 13.56 22.62
N LYS A 102 9.18 13.84 21.48
CA LYS A 102 10.54 13.36 21.16
C LYS A 102 11.64 14.24 21.74
N GLY A 103 11.26 15.38 22.32
CA GLY A 103 12.11 16.35 23.00
C GLY A 103 12.77 17.34 22.06
N VAL A 104 12.80 18.61 22.47
CA VAL A 104 13.28 19.71 21.64
C VAL A 104 14.67 20.17 22.04
N SER A 105 15.47 20.54 21.04
CA SER A 105 16.74 21.24 21.25
C SER A 105 16.52 22.73 21.11
N ILE A 106 16.92 23.52 22.10
CA ILE A 106 16.74 24.97 22.08
C ILE A 106 18.11 25.63 22.03
N ASN A 107 18.31 26.62 21.17
CA ASN A 107 19.48 27.49 21.18
C ASN A 107 19.02 28.92 21.44
N ILE A 108 19.74 29.63 22.30
CA ILE A 108 19.44 31.03 22.61
C ILE A 108 20.68 31.85 22.33
N THR A 109 20.54 32.91 21.52
CA THR A 109 21.64 33.79 21.13
C THR A 109 21.25 35.28 21.31
N PRO A 110 22.19 36.18 21.64
CA PRO A 110 21.91 37.61 21.76
C PRO A 110 21.78 38.27 20.38
N GLY A 111 20.82 39.20 20.23
CA GLY A 111 20.33 39.71 18.95
C GLY A 111 21.16 40.80 18.26
N LYS A 112 22.22 41.36 18.87
CA LYS A 112 23.17 42.27 18.18
C LYS A 112 24.58 42.21 18.78
N HIS A 113 25.58 42.03 17.90
CA HIS A 113 27.03 42.13 18.16
C HIS A 113 27.57 41.27 19.32
N GLY A 114 27.45 39.95 19.20
CA GLY A 114 28.17 39.04 20.09
C GLY A 114 28.21 37.63 19.55
N GLU A 115 29.25 37.31 18.77
CA GLU A 115 29.63 35.93 18.43
C GLU A 115 29.96 35.07 19.66
N GLN A 116 30.04 35.67 20.86
CA GLN A 116 30.65 35.08 22.05
C GLN A 116 29.70 34.30 22.98
N PHE A 117 28.37 34.38 22.78
CA PHE A 117 27.41 33.68 23.64
C PHE A 117 26.44 32.84 22.80
N LYS A 118 26.99 31.82 22.13
CA LYS A 118 26.19 30.72 21.61
C LYS A 118 26.03 29.70 22.73
N TRP A 119 24.80 29.52 23.21
CA TRP A 119 24.52 28.43 24.12
C TRP A 119 24.57 27.10 23.38
N ASN A 120 25.25 26.10 23.96
CA ASN A 120 25.29 24.76 23.41
C ASN A 120 24.03 24.00 23.81
N VAL A 121 23.31 23.57 22.78
CA VAL A 121 22.17 22.64 22.73
C VAL A 121 22.07 21.74 23.96
N THR A 122 21.02 21.93 24.76
CA THR A 122 20.52 20.86 25.63
C THR A 122 19.17 20.42 25.11
N LYS A 123 18.97 19.10 24.99
CA LYS A 123 17.69 18.52 24.57
C LYS A 123 16.77 18.45 25.79
N PHE A 124 15.62 19.09 25.71
CA PHE A 124 14.59 19.10 26.75
C PHE A 124 13.49 18.11 26.41
N PHE A 125 13.01 17.39 27.41
CA PHE A 125 11.90 16.44 27.25
C PHE A 125 10.71 16.89 28.10
N PRO A 126 9.48 16.56 27.69
CA PRO A 126 8.32 16.66 28.55
C PRO A 126 8.52 15.88 29.86
N SER A 127 7.77 16.28 30.88
CA SER A 127 7.73 15.59 32.17
C SER A 127 7.06 14.22 32.05
N GLY A 128 7.52 13.26 32.85
CA GLY A 128 7.07 11.87 32.86
C GLY A 128 8.03 10.90 32.17
N ASP A 129 7.72 9.60 32.26
CA ASP A 129 8.48 8.53 31.59
C ASP A 129 7.85 8.18 30.24
N MET A 130 8.66 8.09 29.20
CA MET A 130 8.26 7.69 27.85
C MET A 130 7.69 6.28 27.80
N ASN A 131 8.15 5.34 28.64
CA ASN A 131 7.60 3.97 28.68
C ASN A 131 6.17 3.90 29.24
N MET A 132 5.73 4.96 29.93
CA MET A 132 4.38 5.08 30.48
C MET A 132 3.44 5.87 29.56
N SER A 133 3.96 6.57 28.55
CA SER A 133 3.16 7.35 27.61
C SER A 133 2.38 6.45 26.66
N ALA A 134 1.36 7.01 26.00
CA ALA A 134 0.64 6.30 24.94
C ALA A 134 1.59 6.01 23.77
N GLU A 135 1.50 4.83 23.16
CA GLU A 135 2.34 4.43 22.02
C GLU A 135 1.53 4.36 20.72
N ASN A 136 2.23 4.37 19.58
CA ASN A 136 1.67 4.09 18.25
C ASN A 136 0.40 4.89 17.89
N ILE A 137 0.43 6.21 18.14
CA ILE A 137 -0.66 7.09 17.70
C ILE A 137 -0.80 7.00 16.18
N SER A 138 -1.97 6.59 15.72
CA SER A 138 -2.32 6.50 14.32
C SER A 138 -3.70 7.09 14.09
N CYS A 139 -3.86 7.84 13.01
CA CYS A 139 -5.14 8.43 12.64
C CYS A 139 -5.46 8.14 11.18
N THR A 140 -6.75 7.99 10.90
CA THR A 140 -7.28 7.72 9.57
C THR A 140 -8.52 8.57 9.34
N VAL A 141 -8.53 9.29 8.22
CA VAL A 141 -9.70 10.06 7.78
C VAL A 141 -10.47 9.22 6.77
N TYR A 142 -11.80 9.24 6.81
CA TYR A 142 -12.65 8.51 5.88
C TYR A 142 -13.96 9.26 5.68
N ASN A 143 -14.67 8.93 4.59
CA ASN A 143 -15.96 9.54 4.27
C ASN A 143 -15.91 11.09 4.25
N VAL A 144 -14.77 11.69 3.87
CA VAL A 144 -14.49 13.14 3.78
C VAL A 144 -14.45 13.87 5.13
N PHE A 145 -15.30 13.48 6.08
CA PHE A 145 -15.60 14.27 7.27
C PHE A 145 -15.37 13.54 8.59
N TYR A 146 -14.92 12.29 8.59
CA TYR A 146 -14.72 11.52 9.83
C TYR A 146 -13.27 11.15 10.01
N MET A 147 -12.81 11.16 11.25
CA MET A 147 -11.47 10.73 11.62
C MET A 147 -11.52 9.81 12.83
N ASP A 148 -10.79 8.72 12.72
CA ASP A 148 -10.55 7.78 13.82
C ASP A 148 -9.08 7.84 14.17
N CYS A 149 -8.78 8.10 15.43
CA CYS A 149 -7.44 8.01 15.98
C CYS A 149 -7.38 6.87 17.00
N SER A 150 -6.28 6.13 17.02
CA SER A 150 -6.03 5.05 17.97
C SER A 150 -4.62 5.15 18.53
N TRP A 151 -4.45 4.66 19.75
CA TRP A 151 -3.17 4.56 20.42
C TRP A 151 -3.14 3.32 21.31
N ASP A 152 -1.93 2.82 21.56
CA ASP A 152 -1.67 1.74 22.47
C ASP A 152 -1.42 2.28 23.88
N VAL A 153 -1.77 1.49 24.88
CA VAL A 153 -1.44 1.79 26.28
C VAL A 153 0.06 1.62 26.48
N GLY A 154 0.70 2.55 27.19
CA GLY A 154 2.13 2.48 27.50
C GLY A 154 2.51 1.18 28.20
N ARG A 155 3.70 0.66 27.87
CA ARG A 155 4.18 -0.65 28.35
C ARG A 155 4.26 -0.73 29.87
N GLU A 156 4.67 0.37 30.49
CA GLU A 156 4.83 0.50 31.93
C GLU A 156 3.77 1.44 32.54
N ALA A 157 2.73 1.77 31.78
CA ALA A 157 1.67 2.64 32.26
C ALA A 157 0.91 1.99 33.43
N PRO A 158 0.63 2.73 34.51
CA PRO A 158 -0.10 2.22 35.66
C PRO A 158 -1.53 1.82 35.27
N ASN A 159 -2.13 0.94 36.07
CA ASN A 159 -3.47 0.40 35.75
C ASN A 159 -4.58 1.45 35.80
N ASP A 160 -4.37 2.54 36.56
CA ASP A 160 -5.32 3.64 36.73
C ASP A 160 -5.16 4.76 35.69
N VAL A 161 -4.30 4.59 34.68
CA VAL A 161 -4.07 5.61 33.65
C VAL A 161 -5.35 5.94 32.88
N ILE A 162 -5.64 7.23 32.79
CA ILE A 162 -6.74 7.78 31.99
C ILE A 162 -6.14 8.63 30.87
N TYR A 163 -6.40 8.24 29.62
CA TYR A 163 -5.94 8.98 28.44
C TYR A 163 -6.97 9.99 27.96
N ASN A 164 -6.50 11.17 27.57
CA ASN A 164 -7.29 12.23 26.97
C ASN A 164 -6.69 12.65 25.63
N PHE A 165 -7.52 12.69 24.59
CA PHE A 165 -7.13 13.12 23.25
C PHE A 165 -7.54 14.58 22.99
N SER A 166 -6.63 15.33 22.37
CA SER A 166 -6.86 16.68 21.91
C SER A 166 -6.34 16.88 20.48
N LEU A 167 -7.12 17.56 19.65
CA LEU A 167 -6.71 18.03 18.34
C LEU A 167 -6.59 19.55 18.36
N ILE A 168 -5.47 20.07 17.90
CA ILE A 168 -5.16 21.49 17.86
C ILE A 168 -4.94 21.90 16.41
N GLN A 169 -5.70 22.91 15.97
CA GLN A 169 -5.47 23.56 14.69
C GLN A 169 -5.75 25.06 14.80
N LYS A 170 -4.77 25.87 14.37
CA LYS A 170 -4.81 27.33 14.49
C LYS A 170 -4.99 27.73 15.97
N SER A 171 -6.11 28.36 16.32
CA SER A 171 -6.43 28.75 17.70
C SER A 171 -7.57 27.90 18.31
N LYS A 172 -7.89 26.76 17.69
CA LYS A 172 -8.95 25.85 18.15
C LYS A 172 -8.33 24.59 18.73
N THR A 173 -8.77 24.23 19.91
CA THR A 173 -8.49 22.94 20.55
C THR A 173 -9.81 22.18 20.66
N LEU A 174 -9.87 20.99 20.06
CA LEU A 174 -11.03 20.12 20.05
C LEU A 174 -10.72 18.90 20.93
N PRO A 175 -11.47 18.68 22.02
CA PRO A 175 -11.38 17.42 22.77
C PRO A 175 -12.00 16.29 21.95
N CYS A 176 -11.72 15.06 22.34
CA CYS A 176 -12.41 13.92 21.75
C CYS A 176 -13.92 13.93 22.10
N PRO A 177 -14.82 13.86 21.11
CA PRO A 177 -16.25 13.82 21.38
C PRO A 177 -16.73 12.42 21.76
N ARG A 178 -16.08 11.36 21.25
CA ARG A 178 -16.44 9.98 21.56
C ARG A 178 -15.19 9.09 21.65
N TYR A 179 -14.98 8.51 22.83
CA TYR A 179 -13.91 7.55 23.04
C TYR A 179 -14.34 6.11 22.72
N GLY A 180 -13.39 5.33 22.24
CA GLY A 180 -13.44 3.87 22.28
C GLY A 180 -12.50 3.35 23.37
N THR A 181 -12.96 2.37 24.13
CA THR A 181 -12.22 1.83 25.28
C THR A 181 -11.77 0.39 25.05
N ASP A 182 -10.72 -0.01 25.76
CA ASP A 182 -10.31 -1.40 25.86
C ASP A 182 -11.21 -2.22 26.81
N SER A 183 -10.86 -3.48 27.05
CA SER A 183 -11.59 -4.38 27.96
C SER A 183 -11.57 -3.94 29.43
N ARG A 184 -10.67 -3.03 29.81
CA ARG A 184 -10.55 -2.46 31.16
C ARG A 184 -11.21 -1.08 31.27
N GLY A 185 -11.79 -0.56 30.19
CA GLY A 185 -12.41 0.75 30.16
C GLY A 185 -11.45 1.93 29.92
N ARG A 186 -10.18 1.67 29.59
CA ARG A 186 -9.20 2.73 29.27
C ARG A 186 -9.44 3.24 27.86
N ALA A 187 -9.41 4.55 27.67
CA ALA A 187 -9.56 5.17 26.36
C ALA A 187 -8.34 4.84 25.47
N ILE A 188 -8.57 4.19 24.33
CA ILE A 188 -7.55 3.79 23.35
C ILE A 188 -7.86 4.26 21.93
N LYS A 189 -9.06 4.85 21.73
CA LYS A 189 -9.50 5.39 20.44
C LYS A 189 -10.27 6.68 20.64
N CYS A 190 -10.19 7.56 19.66
CA CYS A 190 -11.03 8.73 19.52
C CYS A 190 -11.71 8.74 18.16
N PHE A 191 -13.02 8.99 18.16
CA PHE A 191 -13.82 9.18 16.96
C PHE A 191 -14.29 10.63 16.92
N LEU A 192 -14.01 11.35 15.82
CA LEU A 192 -14.36 12.77 15.70
C LEU A 192 -14.73 13.15 14.26
N GLU A 193 -15.56 14.18 14.14
CA GLU A 193 -15.87 14.80 12.86
C GLU A 193 -14.87 15.93 12.54
N VAL A 194 -14.34 15.93 11.33
CA VAL A 194 -13.35 16.90 10.83
C VAL A 194 -13.97 18.01 9.97
N SER A 195 -15.30 18.12 9.92
CA SER A 195 -16.03 19.15 9.17
C SER A 195 -15.64 20.59 9.55
N ASN A 196 -15.16 20.81 10.79
CA ASN A 196 -14.82 22.12 11.33
C ASN A 196 -13.31 22.44 11.31
N ILE A 197 -12.50 21.55 10.73
CA ILE A 197 -11.06 21.74 10.56
C ILE A 197 -10.70 21.85 9.08
N ASP A 198 -9.55 22.45 8.82
CA ASP A 198 -8.98 22.55 7.48
C ASP A 198 -8.17 21.29 7.18
N THR A 199 -8.68 20.41 6.31
CA THR A 199 -8.05 19.12 5.99
C THR A 199 -6.77 19.24 5.17
N THR A 200 -6.51 20.42 4.59
CA THR A 200 -5.33 20.70 3.77
C THR A 200 -4.16 21.29 4.57
N SER A 201 -4.44 21.79 5.78
CA SER A 201 -3.46 22.35 6.71
C SER A 201 -3.04 21.31 7.73
N THR A 202 -1.81 21.44 8.25
CA THR A 202 -1.31 20.59 9.34
C THR A 202 -2.22 20.70 10.57
N VAL A 203 -2.55 19.56 11.16
CA VAL A 203 -3.13 19.46 12.51
C VAL A 203 -2.07 18.91 13.45
N TYR A 204 -2.11 19.36 14.69
CA TYR A 204 -1.35 18.80 15.80
C TYR A 204 -2.32 18.00 16.67
N ILE A 205 -1.98 16.78 17.03
CA ILE A 205 -2.76 15.96 17.95
C ILE A 205 -1.91 15.56 19.15
N ALA A 206 -2.53 15.43 20.31
CA ALA A 206 -1.86 14.95 21.51
C ALA A 206 -2.77 14.06 22.34
N VAL A 207 -2.18 12.98 22.87
CA VAL A 207 -2.76 12.09 23.86
C VAL A 207 -2.03 12.33 25.18
N THR A 208 -2.72 12.92 26.14
CA THR A 208 -2.22 13.12 27.51
C THR A 208 -2.70 11.98 28.40
N GLY A 209 -1.98 11.73 29.49
CA GLY A 209 -2.37 10.74 30.50
C GLY A 209 -2.44 11.35 31.90
N THR A 210 -3.33 10.84 32.73
CA THR A 210 -3.38 11.15 34.16
C THR A 210 -3.44 9.86 34.96
N SER A 211 -2.64 9.78 36.02
CA SER A 211 -2.63 8.68 37.01
C SER A 211 -2.43 9.29 38.40
N ASN A 212 -2.87 8.59 39.44
CA ASN A 212 -2.60 8.97 40.83
C ASN A 212 -1.21 8.53 41.31
N GLU A 213 -0.59 7.57 40.62
CA GLU A 213 0.69 6.98 41.02
C GLU A 213 1.87 7.78 40.45
N THR A 214 1.79 8.17 39.19
CA THR A 214 2.90 8.80 38.46
C THR A 214 2.43 9.85 37.45
N GLU A 215 3.33 10.76 37.10
CA GLU A 215 3.11 11.69 35.99
C GLU A 215 3.27 10.95 34.65
N ILE A 216 2.25 11.05 33.79
CA ILE A 216 2.24 10.36 32.49
C ILE A 216 2.62 11.35 31.41
N MET A 217 3.72 11.06 30.73
CA MET A 217 4.18 11.85 29.59
C MET A 217 3.16 11.78 28.43
N PHE A 218 2.94 12.90 27.75
CA PHE A 218 2.06 12.93 26.57
C PHE A 218 2.78 12.42 25.33
N THR A 219 2.01 11.91 24.37
CA THR A 219 2.50 11.56 23.04
C THR A 219 1.74 12.40 22.01
N ASP A 220 2.44 12.90 21.00
CA ASP A 220 1.87 13.78 19.98
C ASP A 220 2.26 13.37 18.56
N ALA A 221 1.50 13.88 17.59
CA ALA A 221 1.74 13.69 16.17
C ALA A 221 1.26 14.91 15.39
N SER A 222 1.94 15.19 14.27
CA SER A 222 1.55 16.26 13.36
C SER A 222 1.47 15.75 11.92
N PHE A 223 0.36 16.06 11.25
CA PHE A 223 0.14 15.65 9.87
C PHE A 223 -0.93 16.50 9.20
N LYS A 224 -1.02 16.46 7.87
CA LYS A 224 -2.18 17.00 7.15
C LYS A 224 -3.26 15.92 7.06
N PRO A 225 -4.53 16.19 7.44
CA PRO A 225 -5.58 15.20 7.37
C PRO A 225 -5.75 14.56 5.98
N VAL A 226 -5.58 15.32 4.90
CA VAL A 226 -5.62 14.80 3.51
C VAL A 226 -4.59 13.71 3.23
N ASP A 227 -3.45 13.72 3.91
CA ASP A 227 -2.39 12.71 3.77
C ASP A 227 -2.71 11.41 4.55
N LYS A 228 -3.80 11.41 5.34
CA LYS A 228 -4.28 10.27 6.14
C LYS A 228 -5.67 9.79 5.71
N GLU A 229 -6.22 10.34 4.62
CA GLU A 229 -7.58 10.04 4.17
C GLU A 229 -7.66 8.78 3.32
N ILE A 230 -8.45 7.79 3.71
CA ILE A 230 -8.82 6.70 2.81
C ILE A 230 -9.91 7.21 1.87
N LEU A 231 -9.55 7.40 0.60
CA LEU A 231 -10.48 7.86 -0.41
C LEU A 231 -11.60 6.85 -0.65
N ASN A 232 -12.82 7.39 -0.73
CA ASN A 232 -13.95 6.64 -1.23
C ASN A 232 -13.74 6.19 -2.67
N PRO A 233 -14.28 5.04 -3.07
CA PRO A 233 -14.21 4.59 -4.45
C PRO A 233 -14.90 5.60 -5.39
N PRO A 234 -14.44 5.71 -6.65
CA PRO A 234 -15.12 6.49 -7.69
C PRO A 234 -16.60 6.10 -7.85
N LYS A 235 -17.43 7.06 -8.24
CA LYS A 235 -18.89 6.85 -8.37
C LYS A 235 -19.29 6.56 -9.82
N ASN A 236 -20.45 5.93 -9.99
CA ASN A 236 -21.10 5.75 -11.30
C ASN A 236 -20.17 5.17 -12.38
N LEU A 237 -19.44 4.10 -12.05
CA LEU A 237 -18.68 3.34 -13.04
C LEU A 237 -19.66 2.70 -14.04
N THR A 238 -19.56 3.07 -15.31
CA THR A 238 -20.40 2.54 -16.39
C THR A 238 -19.55 2.17 -17.59
N VAL A 239 -20.06 1.24 -18.40
CA VAL A 239 -19.45 0.80 -19.65
C VAL A 239 -20.44 1.01 -20.77
N THR A 240 -20.02 1.75 -21.80
CA THR A 240 -20.85 2.05 -22.97
C THR A 240 -20.14 1.57 -24.23
N LYS A 241 -20.90 1.05 -25.20
CA LYS A 241 -20.36 0.62 -26.49
C LYS A 241 -20.45 1.76 -27.48
N THR A 242 -19.32 2.17 -28.04
CA THR A 242 -19.21 3.20 -29.09
C THR A 242 -18.67 2.58 -30.39
N LEU A 243 -18.54 3.39 -31.45
CA LEU A 243 -17.92 2.98 -32.70
C LEU A 243 -16.41 2.65 -32.54
N GLU A 244 -15.76 3.27 -31.57
CA GLU A 244 -14.30 3.16 -31.32
C GLU A 244 -13.94 2.03 -30.35
N GLY A 245 -14.92 1.43 -29.66
CA GLY A 245 -14.70 0.36 -28.70
C GLY A 245 -15.65 0.40 -27.51
N LEU A 246 -15.23 -0.17 -26.38
CA LEU A 246 -15.92 -0.04 -25.11
C LEU A 246 -15.34 1.13 -24.33
N VAL A 247 -16.19 2.06 -23.89
CA VAL A 247 -15.79 3.24 -23.15
C VAL A 247 -16.28 3.12 -21.72
N CYS A 248 -15.34 3.02 -20.79
CA CYS A 248 -15.57 3.13 -19.36
C CYS A 248 -15.66 4.61 -18.98
N THR A 249 -16.70 4.97 -18.22
CA THR A 249 -16.84 6.33 -17.66
C THR A 249 -17.15 6.25 -16.18
N TRP A 250 -16.64 7.21 -15.41
CA TRP A 250 -16.84 7.29 -13.96
C TRP A 250 -16.84 8.74 -13.46
N GLU A 251 -17.40 8.94 -12.27
CA GLU A 251 -17.36 10.20 -11.53
C GLU A 251 -16.25 10.18 -10.48
N LYS A 252 -15.76 11.37 -10.13
CA LYS A 252 -14.76 11.52 -9.06
C LYS A 252 -15.33 11.01 -7.72
N PRO A 253 -14.47 10.60 -6.76
CA PRO A 253 -14.89 10.32 -5.40
C PRO A 253 -15.69 11.49 -4.81
N SER A 254 -16.61 11.16 -3.89
CA SER A 254 -17.25 12.17 -3.07
C SER A 254 -16.22 12.75 -2.13
N ASP A 255 -15.82 13.97 -2.47
CA ASP A 255 -14.73 14.70 -1.85
C ASP A 255 -14.79 16.17 -2.31
N THR A 256 -14.12 17.08 -1.59
CA THR A 256 -14.11 18.52 -1.85
C THR A 256 -13.15 18.95 -2.98
N PHE A 257 -12.13 18.15 -3.28
CA PHE A 257 -11.16 18.41 -4.33
C PHE A 257 -11.76 18.30 -5.74
N GLN A 258 -11.14 19.02 -6.68
CA GLN A 258 -11.51 19.02 -8.09
C GLN A 258 -11.00 17.77 -8.82
N LYS A 259 -11.57 17.48 -10.00
CA LYS A 259 -11.24 16.30 -10.81
C LYS A 259 -9.74 16.13 -11.11
N HIS A 260 -9.00 17.24 -11.26
CA HIS A 260 -7.58 17.21 -11.58
C HIS A 260 -6.68 16.76 -10.42
N CYS A 261 -7.22 16.65 -9.19
CA CYS A 261 -6.51 16.15 -8.02
C CYS A 261 -6.53 14.63 -7.89
N PHE A 262 -7.25 13.92 -8.77
CA PHE A 262 -7.41 12.48 -8.68
C PHE A 262 -6.65 11.77 -9.80
N GLN A 263 -5.99 10.70 -9.38
CA GLN A 263 -5.45 9.66 -10.23
C GLN A 263 -6.25 8.38 -9.97
N TYR A 264 -6.49 7.60 -11.01
CA TYR A 264 -7.28 6.39 -10.95
C TYR A 264 -6.46 5.18 -11.37
N GLU A 265 -6.76 4.04 -10.76
CA GLU A 265 -6.33 2.74 -11.24
C GLU A 265 -7.57 1.96 -11.65
N LEU A 266 -7.66 1.67 -12.95
CA LEU A 266 -8.70 0.87 -13.54
C LEU A 266 -8.15 -0.54 -13.75
N GLN A 267 -8.72 -1.52 -13.08
CA GLN A 267 -8.41 -2.92 -13.32
C GLN A 267 -9.49 -3.53 -14.20
N ILE A 268 -9.07 -4.10 -15.32
CA ILE A 268 -9.89 -4.85 -16.26
C ILE A 268 -9.37 -6.28 -16.25
N ASN A 269 -10.17 -7.21 -15.73
CA ASN A 269 -9.75 -8.58 -15.46
C ASN A 269 -8.49 -8.61 -14.56
N GLN A 270 -7.33 -8.95 -15.11
CA GLN A 270 -6.04 -8.96 -14.40
C GLN A 270 -5.11 -7.82 -14.81
N GLU A 271 -5.49 -7.04 -15.82
CA GLU A 271 -4.68 -5.92 -16.34
C GLU A 271 -5.06 -4.63 -15.60
N SER A 272 -4.05 -3.84 -15.25
CA SER A 272 -4.24 -2.60 -14.49
C SER A 272 -3.73 -1.42 -15.31
N HIS A 273 -4.55 -0.38 -15.40
CA HIS A 273 -4.26 0.84 -16.15
C HIS A 273 -4.35 2.05 -15.22
N THR A 274 -3.30 2.87 -15.23
CA THR A 274 -3.28 4.13 -14.49
C THR A 274 -3.82 5.25 -15.38
N ILE A 275 -4.83 5.97 -14.89
CA ILE A 275 -5.44 7.11 -15.59
C ILE A 275 -5.30 8.36 -14.73
N GLU A 276 -4.64 9.39 -15.27
CA GLU A 276 -4.52 10.68 -14.61
C GLU A 276 -5.50 11.70 -15.19
N LYS A 277 -6.13 12.51 -14.32
CA LYS A 277 -6.88 13.73 -14.68
C LYS A 277 -8.05 13.53 -15.67
N LYS A 278 -8.38 12.29 -16.02
CA LYS A 278 -9.47 11.90 -16.92
C LYS A 278 -10.44 10.98 -16.20
N ASN A 279 -11.68 11.01 -16.66
CA ASN A 279 -12.80 10.25 -16.11
C ASN A 279 -13.33 9.20 -17.09
N THR A 280 -12.54 8.90 -18.12
CA THR A 280 -12.92 8.03 -19.22
C THR A 280 -11.72 7.19 -19.65
N PHE A 281 -11.96 5.94 -20.00
CA PHE A 281 -10.97 5.06 -20.58
C PHE A 281 -11.60 4.23 -21.70
N THR A 282 -10.97 4.23 -22.86
CA THR A 282 -11.40 3.41 -23.99
C THR A 282 -10.64 2.09 -23.95
N ILE A 283 -11.36 0.99 -23.79
CA ILE A 283 -10.81 -0.35 -23.86
C ILE A 283 -10.53 -0.65 -25.33
N PRO A 284 -9.27 -0.91 -25.71
CA PRO A 284 -8.95 -1.35 -27.07
C PRO A 284 -9.68 -2.68 -27.34
N THR A 285 -10.30 -2.78 -28.51
CA THR A 285 -11.23 -3.84 -28.90
C THR A 285 -10.77 -5.25 -28.48
N HIS A 286 -11.46 -5.83 -27.49
CA HIS A 286 -11.32 -7.23 -27.06
C HIS A 286 -12.36 -8.12 -27.76
N SER A 287 -12.13 -9.43 -27.72
CA SER A 287 -13.03 -10.45 -28.29
C SER A 287 -14.47 -10.27 -27.78
N PRO A 288 -15.49 -10.33 -28.67
CA PRO A 288 -16.89 -10.09 -28.31
C PRO A 288 -17.48 -11.09 -27.31
N ASP A 289 -16.80 -12.22 -27.09
CA ASP A 289 -17.26 -13.34 -26.26
C ASP A 289 -16.63 -13.36 -24.85
N GLU A 290 -15.71 -12.43 -24.54
CA GLU A 290 -15.05 -12.39 -23.24
C GLU A 290 -15.88 -11.57 -22.21
N VAL A 291 -16.08 -12.13 -21.02
CA VAL A 291 -16.70 -11.41 -19.90
C VAL A 291 -15.63 -10.54 -19.23
N LEU A 292 -15.83 -9.23 -19.26
CA LEU A 292 -14.95 -8.26 -18.63
C LEU A 292 -15.40 -8.00 -17.19
N THR A 293 -14.47 -8.06 -16.25
CA THR A 293 -14.68 -7.63 -14.86
C THR A 293 -13.87 -6.36 -14.63
N ILE A 294 -14.57 -5.26 -14.35
CA ILE A 294 -13.96 -3.94 -14.27
C ILE A 294 -14.15 -3.40 -12.87
N LYS A 295 -13.07 -2.95 -12.25
CA LYS A 295 -13.09 -2.26 -10.96
C LYS A 295 -12.15 -1.06 -11.00
N ILE A 296 -12.47 -0.01 -10.25
CA ILE A 296 -11.69 1.21 -10.24
C ILE A 296 -11.47 1.68 -8.81
N ARG A 297 -10.32 2.29 -8.54
CA ARG A 297 -10.04 3.01 -7.29
C ARG A 297 -9.33 4.33 -7.58
N ALA A 298 -9.29 5.21 -6.59
CA ALA A 298 -8.69 6.53 -6.70
C ALA A 298 -7.55 6.72 -5.69
N THR A 299 -6.61 7.59 -6.05
CA THR A 299 -5.63 8.20 -5.16
C THR A 299 -5.51 9.69 -5.48
N TYR A 300 -4.89 10.45 -4.58
CA TYR A 300 -4.54 11.84 -4.84
C TYR A 300 -3.31 11.92 -5.74
N VAL A 301 -3.30 12.91 -6.63
CA VAL A 301 -2.08 13.35 -7.30
C VAL A 301 -1.19 14.03 -6.26
N GLU A 302 0.13 13.84 -6.35
CA GLU A 302 1.11 14.28 -5.34
C GLU A 302 1.00 15.76 -4.92
N LEU A 303 0.57 16.64 -5.83
CA LEU A 303 0.39 18.07 -5.56
C LEU A 303 -0.83 18.37 -4.67
N CYS A 304 -1.84 17.49 -4.64
CA CYS A 304 -3.06 17.69 -3.86
C CYS A 304 -3.03 16.97 -2.51
N GLY A 305 -2.31 15.85 -2.43
CA GLY A 305 -2.14 15.09 -1.19
C GLY A 305 -1.14 13.94 -1.36
N LYS A 306 -0.56 13.48 -0.26
CA LYS A 306 0.34 12.33 -0.21
C LYS A 306 -0.36 11.20 0.51
N ASN A 307 -1.02 10.34 -0.25
CA ASN A 307 -1.76 9.23 0.31
C ASN A 307 -1.60 7.94 -0.53
N GLY A 308 -1.99 6.81 0.08
CA GLY A 308 -2.11 5.53 -0.60
C GLY A 308 -3.33 5.44 -1.52
N TRP A 309 -3.52 4.27 -2.11
CA TRP A 309 -4.70 3.96 -2.89
C TRP A 309 -5.93 3.79 -2.00
N GLY A 310 -7.04 4.40 -2.39
CA GLY A 310 -8.34 4.18 -1.75
C GLY A 310 -8.95 2.82 -2.07
N GLU A 311 -10.20 2.64 -1.63
CA GLU A 311 -10.94 1.40 -1.81
C GLU A 311 -11.35 1.17 -3.28
N TRP A 312 -11.47 -0.11 -3.65
CA TRP A 312 -12.00 -0.51 -4.96
C TRP A 312 -13.51 -0.33 -5.01
N THR A 313 -14.04 0.06 -6.18
CA THR A 313 -15.47 -0.09 -6.46
C THR A 313 -15.87 -1.57 -6.43
N GLU A 314 -17.16 -1.81 -6.23
CA GLU A 314 -17.74 -3.11 -6.55
C GLU A 314 -17.43 -3.48 -8.02
N PRO A 315 -17.13 -4.77 -8.30
CA PRO A 315 -16.75 -5.19 -9.64
C PRO A 315 -17.95 -5.13 -10.59
N LEU A 316 -17.79 -4.39 -11.68
CA LEU A 316 -18.76 -4.30 -12.76
C LEU A 316 -18.46 -5.38 -13.81
N THR A 317 -19.38 -6.32 -14.01
CA THR A 317 -19.25 -7.32 -15.08
C THR A 317 -19.95 -6.85 -16.35
N TYR A 318 -19.22 -6.80 -17.46
CA TYR A 318 -19.72 -6.46 -18.79
C TYR A 318 -19.48 -7.62 -19.77
N GLY A 319 -20.48 -7.96 -20.58
CA GLY A 319 -20.41 -9.06 -21.55
C GLY A 319 -21.55 -10.06 -21.36
N ARG A 320 -21.76 -10.92 -22.35
CA ARG A 320 -22.76 -11.97 -22.29
C ARG A 320 -22.22 -13.09 -21.42
N LYS A 321 -22.74 -13.24 -20.20
CA LYS A 321 -22.59 -14.51 -19.48
C LYS A 321 -23.25 -15.57 -20.32
N GLU A 322 -22.50 -16.58 -20.75
CA GLU A 322 -23.10 -17.77 -21.32
C GLU A 322 -24.11 -18.30 -20.31
N SER A 323 -25.36 -18.25 -20.72
CA SER A 323 -26.48 -18.55 -19.86
C SER A 323 -26.48 -20.07 -19.62
N PRO A 324 -26.39 -20.55 -18.37
CA PRO A 324 -26.21 -21.97 -18.05
C PRO A 324 -27.32 -22.88 -18.59
N TRP A 325 -28.46 -22.34 -19.03
CA TRP A 325 -29.56 -23.13 -19.56
C TRP A 325 -29.16 -23.93 -20.80
N LEU A 326 -28.28 -23.41 -21.67
CA LEU A 326 -27.89 -24.09 -22.90
C LEU A 326 -26.98 -25.29 -22.58
N THR A 327 -26.02 -25.11 -21.66
CA THR A 327 -25.18 -26.19 -21.15
C THR A 327 -25.98 -27.20 -20.34
N HIS A 328 -26.89 -26.77 -19.46
CA HIS A 328 -27.80 -27.65 -18.74
C HIS A 328 -28.73 -28.42 -19.68
N LEU A 329 -29.25 -27.80 -20.74
CA LEU A 329 -30.10 -28.48 -21.73
C LEU A 329 -29.31 -29.56 -22.48
N ILE A 330 -28.08 -29.27 -22.91
CA ILE A 330 -27.20 -30.25 -23.54
C ILE A 330 -26.91 -31.43 -22.59
N ILE A 331 -26.63 -31.16 -21.31
CA ILE A 331 -26.40 -32.20 -20.30
C ILE A 331 -27.66 -33.06 -20.09
N ILE A 332 -28.84 -32.42 -19.98
CA ILE A 332 -30.11 -33.14 -19.82
C ILE A 332 -30.39 -34.01 -21.05
N LEU A 333 -30.15 -33.51 -22.26
CA LEU A 333 -30.32 -34.28 -23.49
C LEU A 333 -29.40 -35.50 -23.52
N LEU A 334 -28.15 -35.34 -23.10
CA LEU A 334 -27.18 -36.43 -23.02
C LEU A 334 -27.59 -37.48 -21.98
N ILE A 335 -28.13 -37.07 -20.83
CA ILE A 335 -28.65 -38.01 -19.83
C ILE A 335 -29.86 -38.77 -20.39
N CYS A 336 -30.79 -38.07 -21.06
CA CYS A 336 -31.97 -38.68 -21.67
C CYS A 336 -31.59 -39.72 -22.73
N THR A 337 -30.61 -39.45 -23.59
CA THR A 337 -30.15 -40.42 -24.60
C THR A 337 -29.50 -41.65 -23.95
N ILE A 338 -28.71 -41.49 -22.89
CA ILE A 338 -28.14 -42.60 -22.13
C ILE A 338 -29.23 -43.46 -21.49
N VAL A 339 -30.26 -42.84 -20.89
CA VAL A 339 -31.37 -43.56 -20.27
C VAL A 339 -32.19 -44.33 -21.32
N VAL A 340 -32.51 -43.70 -22.46
CA VAL A 340 -33.27 -44.36 -23.54
C VAL A 340 -32.49 -45.53 -24.14
N THR A 341 -31.19 -45.37 -24.37
CA THR A 341 -30.34 -46.45 -24.88
C THR A 341 -30.23 -47.60 -23.88
N PHE A 342 -30.06 -47.30 -22.58
CA PHE A 342 -30.04 -48.30 -21.53
C PHE A 342 -31.37 -49.09 -21.45
N ILE A 343 -32.51 -48.38 -21.44
CA ILE A 343 -33.83 -49.01 -21.45
C ILE A 343 -34.01 -49.89 -22.69
N SER A 344 -33.60 -49.40 -23.87
CA SER A 344 -33.68 -50.16 -25.12
C SER A 344 -32.84 -51.43 -25.07
N ILE A 345 -31.62 -51.38 -24.51
CA ILE A 345 -30.77 -52.56 -24.30
C ILE A 345 -31.44 -53.55 -23.35
N VAL A 346 -31.96 -53.07 -22.21
CA VAL A 346 -32.65 -53.92 -21.22
C VAL A 346 -33.88 -54.58 -21.83
N LEU A 347 -34.67 -53.85 -22.62
CA LEU A 347 -35.83 -54.39 -23.33
C LEU A 347 -35.40 -55.42 -24.38
N CYS A 348 -34.36 -55.15 -25.17
CA CYS A 348 -33.80 -56.10 -26.14
C CYS A 348 -33.31 -57.39 -25.48
N LEU A 349 -32.67 -57.28 -24.31
CA LEU A 349 -32.22 -58.43 -23.51
C LEU A 349 -33.39 -59.19 -22.89
N ARG A 350 -34.37 -58.49 -22.31
CA ARG A 350 -35.53 -59.08 -21.61
C ARG A 350 -36.50 -59.77 -22.56
N PHE A 351 -36.75 -59.18 -23.73
CA PHE A 351 -37.63 -59.76 -24.76
C PHE A 351 -36.90 -60.70 -25.72
N ARG A 352 -35.59 -60.96 -25.50
CA ARG A 352 -34.74 -61.76 -26.39
C ARG A 352 -34.91 -61.38 -27.87
N LEU A 353 -35.07 -60.10 -28.18
CA LEU A 353 -35.30 -59.63 -29.56
C LEU A 353 -34.13 -60.01 -30.48
N PHE A 354 -32.91 -60.10 -29.91
CA PHE A 354 -31.75 -60.66 -30.60
C PHE A 354 -31.95 -62.11 -31.09
N THR A 355 -32.71 -62.95 -30.39
CA THR A 355 -33.03 -64.32 -30.85
C THR A 355 -34.13 -64.38 -31.92
N ARG A 356 -34.85 -63.27 -32.14
CA ARG A 356 -35.89 -63.15 -33.19
C ARG A 356 -35.36 -62.48 -34.46
N ILE A 357 -34.39 -61.58 -34.33
CA ILE A 357 -33.77 -60.85 -35.45
C ILE A 357 -32.55 -61.61 -36.00
N PHE A 358 -31.83 -62.34 -35.15
CA PHE A 358 -30.86 -63.35 -35.56
C PHE A 358 -31.42 -64.73 -35.19
N PRO A 359 -31.99 -65.49 -36.15
CA PRO A 359 -32.40 -66.86 -35.87
C PRO A 359 -31.19 -67.67 -35.38
N PRO A 360 -31.38 -68.66 -34.48
CA PRO A 360 -30.30 -69.58 -34.14
C PRO A 360 -29.79 -70.20 -35.45
N VAL A 361 -28.47 -70.12 -35.68
CA VAL A 361 -27.83 -70.81 -36.81
C VAL A 361 -28.31 -72.26 -36.78
N PRO A 362 -28.98 -72.77 -37.83
CA PRO A 362 -29.45 -74.15 -37.83
C PRO A 362 -28.24 -75.07 -37.65
N GLN A 363 -28.35 -75.97 -36.68
CA GLN A 363 -27.43 -77.10 -36.57
C GLN A 363 -27.30 -77.74 -37.97
N PRO A 364 -26.09 -78.05 -38.46
CA PRO A 364 -25.94 -78.64 -39.77
C PRO A 364 -26.66 -80.00 -39.79
N VAL A 365 -27.84 -80.02 -40.41
CA VAL A 365 -28.59 -81.23 -40.68
C VAL A 365 -27.73 -82.06 -41.64
N ASN A 366 -27.07 -83.10 -41.12
CA ASN A 366 -26.55 -84.35 -41.69
C ASN A 366 -26.30 -84.51 -43.22
N LYS A 367 -26.16 -83.45 -44.00
CA LYS A 367 -25.80 -83.49 -45.43
C LYS A 367 -24.37 -83.98 -45.62
N LEU A 368 -23.51 -83.83 -44.61
CA LEU A 368 -22.16 -84.41 -44.62
C LEU A 368 -22.18 -85.94 -44.62
N LYS A 369 -23.19 -86.57 -44.00
CA LYS A 369 -23.29 -88.04 -43.94
C LYS A 369 -23.75 -88.62 -45.28
N GLU A 370 -24.63 -87.92 -46.00
CA GLU A 370 -25.01 -88.26 -47.37
C GLU A 370 -23.87 -88.03 -48.37
N PHE A 371 -23.09 -86.95 -48.24
CA PHE A 371 -21.91 -86.72 -49.08
C PHE A 371 -20.75 -87.70 -48.80
N VAL A 372 -20.55 -88.13 -47.54
CA VAL A 372 -19.56 -89.17 -47.21
C VAL A 372 -20.03 -90.53 -47.72
N GLN A 373 -21.31 -90.87 -47.58
CA GLN A 373 -21.87 -92.12 -48.10
C GLN A 373 -21.86 -92.14 -49.65
N SER A 374 -22.11 -91.01 -50.33
CA SER A 374 -22.01 -90.94 -51.79
C SER A 374 -20.56 -91.02 -52.26
N GLN A 375 -19.61 -90.38 -51.55
CA GLN A 375 -18.18 -90.49 -51.84
C GLN A 375 -17.61 -91.89 -51.60
N GLU A 376 -18.08 -92.62 -50.59
CA GLU A 376 -17.68 -94.01 -50.35
C GLU A 376 -18.28 -94.96 -51.39
N ASN A 377 -19.53 -94.77 -51.78
CA ASN A 377 -20.17 -95.56 -52.84
C ASN A 377 -19.54 -95.31 -54.22
N ASP A 378 -19.17 -94.06 -54.55
CA ASP A 378 -18.47 -93.73 -55.81
C ASP A 378 -17.03 -94.26 -55.81
N LYS A 379 -16.30 -94.20 -54.69
CA LYS A 379 -14.95 -94.80 -54.57
C LYS A 379 -14.98 -96.32 -54.63
N GLN A 380 -16.07 -96.96 -54.23
CA GLN A 380 -16.26 -98.41 -54.28
C GLN A 380 -16.72 -98.88 -55.68
N ALA A 381 -17.59 -98.14 -56.37
CA ALA A 381 -17.95 -98.38 -57.77
C ALA A 381 -16.77 -98.13 -58.74
N GLN A 382 -15.93 -97.12 -58.44
CA GLN A 382 -14.74 -96.85 -59.23
C GLN A 382 -13.64 -97.90 -59.00
N ARG A 383 -13.41 -98.39 -57.76
CA ARG A 383 -12.47 -99.50 -57.49
C ARG A 383 -12.88 -100.82 -58.13
N VAL A 384 -14.17 -101.14 -58.20
CA VAL A 384 -14.67 -102.38 -58.85
C VAL A 384 -14.49 -102.31 -60.38
N SER A 385 -14.72 -101.15 -60.99
CA SER A 385 -14.49 -100.95 -62.44
C SER A 385 -13.01 -100.83 -62.84
N THR A 386 -12.13 -100.27 -61.98
CA THR A 386 -10.68 -100.25 -62.29
C THR A 386 -10.01 -101.61 -62.07
N LEU A 387 -10.54 -102.48 -61.19
CA LEU A 387 -10.06 -103.86 -61.02
C LEU A 387 -10.52 -104.82 -62.13
N GLU A 388 -11.66 -104.57 -62.77
CA GLU A 388 -12.10 -105.33 -63.96
C GLU A 388 -11.37 -104.90 -65.25
N ILE A 389 -10.89 -103.66 -65.34
CA ILE A 389 -10.16 -103.14 -66.51
C ILE A 389 -8.64 -103.43 -66.44
N LEU A 390 -8.07 -103.65 -65.24
CA LEU A 390 -6.64 -104.02 -65.07
C LEU A 390 -6.36 -105.53 -65.11
N ALA A 391 -7.37 -106.38 -65.34
CA ALA A 391 -7.23 -107.84 -65.42
C ALA A 391 -7.26 -108.40 -66.85
N MET A 392 -7.41 -107.58 -67.90
CA MET A 392 -7.35 -108.07 -69.28
C MET A 392 -6.64 -107.06 -70.19
N LYS A 393 -5.46 -107.48 -70.67
CA LYS A 393 -4.77 -107.00 -71.89
C LYS A 393 -3.94 -105.73 -71.68
N GLU A 394 -2.68 -105.80 -71.29
CA GLU A 394 -1.53 -106.47 -71.94
C GLU A 394 -1.29 -105.98 -73.38
N ASP A 395 -0.20 -105.19 -73.47
CA ASP A 395 0.77 -105.06 -74.57
C ASP A 395 0.67 -103.95 -75.65
N PRO A 396 1.86 -103.48 -76.12
CA PRO A 396 2.20 -102.06 -76.13
C PRO A 396 2.44 -101.51 -77.54
N GLU A 397 2.51 -100.18 -77.70
CA GLU A 397 3.51 -99.53 -78.56
C GLU A 397 3.50 -97.98 -78.44
N CYS A 398 4.60 -97.47 -77.90
CA CYS A 398 5.47 -96.42 -78.45
C CYS A 398 4.92 -95.08 -79.03
N ILE A 399 5.41 -93.99 -78.40
CA ILE A 399 6.25 -92.92 -78.98
C ILE A 399 5.72 -91.46 -79.04
N CYS A 400 6.53 -90.62 -78.37
CA CYS A 400 6.92 -89.21 -78.55
C CYS A 400 6.00 -88.01 -78.28
N THR A 401 6.31 -87.35 -77.15
CA THR A 401 6.77 -85.94 -77.00
C THR A 401 6.23 -84.85 -77.91
N SER A 402 5.67 -83.80 -77.30
CA SER A 402 6.33 -82.48 -77.26
C SER A 402 5.73 -81.59 -76.18
N ILE A 403 6.62 -80.88 -75.50
CA ILE A 403 6.39 -79.91 -74.43
C ILE A 403 6.39 -78.53 -75.06
N THR A 404 5.47 -77.65 -74.64
CA THR A 404 5.75 -76.22 -74.58
C THR A 404 5.09 -75.59 -73.35
N GLU A 405 5.95 -75.17 -72.43
CA GLU A 405 5.69 -74.21 -71.36
C GLU A 405 5.30 -72.84 -71.92
N VAL A 406 4.70 -72.01 -71.05
CA VAL A 406 5.19 -70.69 -70.60
C VAL A 406 4.03 -70.07 -69.78
N ASN A 407 4.07 -70.13 -68.44
CA ASN A 407 4.63 -69.12 -67.51
C ASN A 407 4.15 -67.68 -67.83
N SER A 408 3.71 -66.82 -66.91
CA SER A 408 3.70 -66.82 -65.43
C SER A 408 3.28 -65.41 -64.96
N ASN A 409 2.92 -65.30 -63.67
CA ASN A 409 2.96 -64.10 -62.80
C ASN A 409 1.79 -63.09 -62.96
N VAL A 410 0.90 -62.80 -62.00
CA VAL A 410 0.96 -62.65 -60.52
C VAL A 410 2.00 -61.64 -60.04
N TYR A 411 1.52 -60.45 -59.64
CA TYR A 411 2.00 -59.73 -58.47
C TYR A 411 0.83 -59.05 -57.75
N ILE A 412 0.74 -59.36 -56.46
CA ILE A 412 -0.03 -58.67 -55.42
C ILE A 412 0.83 -57.50 -54.95
N ASN A 413 0.21 -56.36 -54.61
CA ASN A 413 0.72 -55.51 -53.54
C ASN A 413 -0.43 -54.77 -52.84
N THR A 414 -0.51 -55.05 -51.55
CA THR A 414 -1.15 -54.31 -50.46
C THR A 414 -0.43 -52.99 -50.19
N PHE A 415 -1.20 -51.93 -49.97
CA PHE A 415 -1.15 -51.06 -48.78
C PHE A 415 -2.53 -50.45 -48.55
#